data_AF-A0A7X9FZE7-F1
#
_entry.id   AF-A0A7X9FZE7-F1
#
_cell.length_a   1.000
_cell.length_b   1.000
_cell.length_c   1.000
_cell.angle_alpha   90.00
_cell.angle_beta   90.00
_cell.angle_gamma   90.00
#
_symmetry.space_group_name_H-M   'P 1'
#
loop_
_entity.id
_entity.type
_entity.pdbx_description
1 polymer ?
#
loop_
_entity_poly.entity_id
_entity_poly.type
_entity_poly.pdbx_seq_one_letter_code
_entity_poly.pdbx_strand_id
1 'polypeptide(L)'
;MKAFIRLVPYLSVLFDNEASFALTDTEKYIMNECCPTLKLIAEPGDPIPEGGAAYQAIHTGSIVISNVSKEVYGAPFRSYAVPIREGDTVVGCILLGKSLQKSYELQNAYKNQYSVQEQISRAIGVLSGELQNVAEMNGDILQNVAEADENTKVTDEILNMVKRISSKTRLLGLNATIEAARAGEAGKGFFVVAQEVGKLSGMTNDFLKKIEQALHQINKSVEEISDKITKAAQVYQTQA
;
A
#
# COMPACT_ATOMS: atom_id res chain seq x y z
N MET A 1 -57.46 -18.39 4.05
CA MET A 1 -57.10 -17.35 5.05
C MET A 1 -56.56 -17.91 6.36
N LYS A 2 -57.30 -18.72 7.13
CA LYS A 2 -56.84 -19.29 8.43
C LYS A 2 -55.50 -20.04 8.36
N ALA A 3 -55.23 -20.76 7.27
CA ALA A 3 -53.96 -21.45 7.06
C ALA A 3 -52.77 -20.48 6.93
N PHE A 4 -52.95 -19.33 6.27
CA PHE A 4 -51.90 -18.34 6.11
C PHE A 4 -51.51 -17.71 7.45
N ILE A 5 -52.49 -17.33 8.28
CA ILE A 5 -52.25 -16.79 9.63
C ILE A 5 -51.41 -17.76 10.46
N ARG A 6 -51.67 -19.08 10.37
CA ARG A 6 -50.87 -20.09 11.08
C ARG A 6 -49.45 -20.25 10.54
N LEU A 7 -49.21 -19.92 9.28
CA LEU A 7 -47.91 -20.04 8.62
C LEU A 7 -47.01 -18.82 8.82
N VAL A 8 -47.58 -17.63 9.04
CA VAL A 8 -46.85 -16.36 9.10
C VAL A 8 -45.65 -16.37 10.08
N PRO A 9 -45.75 -16.89 11.31
CA PRO A 9 -44.59 -16.97 12.20
C PRO A 9 -43.42 -17.77 11.61
N TYR A 10 -43.72 -18.85 10.88
CA TYR A 10 -42.71 -19.65 10.18
C TYR A 10 -42.17 -18.93 8.95
N LEU A 11 -43.02 -18.19 8.23
CA LEU A 11 -42.57 -17.37 7.10
C LEU A 11 -41.61 -16.27 7.55
N SER A 12 -41.86 -15.60 8.68
CA SER A 12 -40.91 -14.62 9.24
C SER A 12 -39.52 -15.23 9.46
N VAL A 13 -39.45 -16.46 10.00
CA VAL A 13 -38.18 -17.19 10.16
C VAL A 13 -37.57 -17.61 8.83
N LEU A 14 -38.36 -18.16 7.91
CA LEU A 14 -37.88 -18.62 6.59
C LEU A 14 -37.36 -17.48 5.70
N PHE A 15 -37.82 -16.26 5.95
CA PHE A 15 -37.36 -15.05 5.27
C PHE A 15 -36.37 -14.24 6.13
N ASP A 16 -35.71 -14.88 7.11
CA ASP A 16 -34.67 -14.27 7.96
C ASP A 16 -35.10 -12.98 8.68
N ASN A 17 -36.40 -12.83 8.95
CA ASN A 17 -37.00 -11.58 9.44
C ASN A 17 -36.67 -10.37 8.55
N GLU A 18 -36.65 -10.56 7.22
CA GLU A 18 -36.46 -9.50 6.22
C GLU A 18 -37.74 -9.19 5.41
N ALA A 19 -38.84 -9.88 5.75
CA ALA A 19 -40.14 -9.69 5.12
C ALA A 19 -41.23 -9.44 6.16
N SER A 20 -42.06 -8.45 5.89
CA SER A 20 -43.30 -8.17 6.63
C SER A 20 -44.48 -8.76 5.87
N PHE A 21 -45.45 -9.32 6.59
CA PHE A 21 -46.60 -10.00 6.03
C PHE A 21 -47.88 -9.34 6.52
N ALA A 22 -48.84 -9.13 5.63
CA ALA A 22 -50.18 -8.71 6.02
C ALA A 22 -51.24 -9.54 5.29
N LEU A 23 -52.43 -9.60 5.88
CA LEU A 23 -53.59 -10.27 5.33
C LEU A 23 -54.77 -9.30 5.42
N THR A 24 -55.53 -9.19 4.34
CA THR A 24 -56.75 -8.38 4.29
C THR A 24 -57.93 -9.23 3.82
N ASP A 25 -59.15 -8.85 4.20
CA ASP A 25 -60.33 -9.18 3.40
C ASP A 25 -60.45 -8.17 2.25
N THR A 26 -61.65 -7.98 1.70
CA THR A 26 -61.90 -7.02 0.62
C THR A 26 -61.99 -5.56 1.10
N GLU A 27 -62.07 -5.32 2.41
CA GLU A 27 -62.36 -3.99 3.00
C GLU A 27 -61.28 -3.51 3.98
N LYS A 28 -60.70 -4.41 4.78
CA LYS A 28 -59.84 -4.07 5.93
C LYS A 28 -58.70 -5.07 6.16
N TYR A 29 -57.70 -4.64 6.94
CA TYR A 29 -56.63 -5.50 7.43
C TYR A 29 -57.15 -6.48 8.49
N ILE A 30 -56.73 -7.74 8.37
CA ILE A 30 -57.03 -8.83 9.31
C ILE A 30 -55.81 -9.11 10.20
N MET A 31 -54.61 -8.99 9.64
CA MET A 31 -53.36 -9.30 10.32
C MET A 31 -52.23 -8.50 9.70
N ASN A 32 -51.27 -8.09 10.54
CA ASN A 32 -50.02 -7.49 10.14
C ASN A 32 -48.90 -8.03 11.05
N GLU A 33 -47.88 -8.61 10.44
CA GLU A 33 -46.66 -9.11 11.08
C GLU A 33 -45.48 -8.38 10.45
N CYS A 34 -44.80 -7.54 11.22
CA CYS A 34 -43.71 -6.71 10.72
C CYS A 34 -42.35 -7.29 11.06
N CYS A 35 -41.43 -7.22 10.11
CA CYS A 35 -40.03 -7.49 10.40
C CYS A 35 -39.32 -6.25 10.98
N PRO A 36 -38.15 -6.41 11.63
CA PRO A 36 -37.46 -5.29 12.28
C PRO A 36 -37.08 -4.14 11.34
N THR A 37 -36.81 -4.46 10.07
CA THR A 37 -36.34 -3.50 9.05
C THR A 37 -37.46 -2.92 8.19
N LEU A 38 -38.71 -3.34 8.40
CA LEU A 38 -39.88 -2.80 7.68
C LEU A 38 -41.12 -2.82 8.57
N LYS A 39 -41.48 -1.67 9.12
CA LYS A 39 -42.72 -1.51 9.88
C LYS A 39 -43.84 -1.02 8.96
N LEU A 40 -44.82 -1.89 8.72
CA LEU A 40 -46.05 -1.52 8.02
C LEU A 40 -46.96 -0.75 8.98
N ILE A 41 -47.38 0.44 8.57
CA ILE A 41 -48.23 1.33 9.37
C ILE A 41 -49.70 0.95 9.10
N ALA A 42 -50.14 -0.17 9.66
CA ALA A 42 -51.54 -0.65 9.60
C ALA A 42 -51.82 -1.62 10.75
N GLU A 43 -52.98 -1.51 11.38
CA GLU A 43 -53.46 -2.41 12.43
C GLU A 43 -54.63 -3.28 11.93
N PRO A 44 -54.85 -4.48 12.50
CA PRO A 44 -56.05 -5.26 12.24
C PRO A 44 -57.32 -4.44 12.49
N GLY A 45 -58.15 -4.29 11.47
CA GLY A 45 -59.36 -3.46 11.50
C GLY A 45 -59.26 -2.20 10.63
N ASP A 46 -58.05 -1.72 10.31
CA ASP A 46 -57.87 -0.54 9.47
C ASP A 46 -58.40 -0.77 8.04
N PRO A 47 -59.02 0.24 7.40
CA PRO A 47 -59.48 0.11 6.02
C PRO A 47 -58.31 0.00 5.05
N ILE A 48 -58.51 -0.69 3.93
CA ILE A 48 -57.52 -0.80 2.87
C ILE A 48 -57.41 0.55 2.15
N PRO A 49 -56.23 1.21 2.12
CA PRO A 49 -56.07 2.49 1.45
C PRO A 49 -56.33 2.39 -0.05
N GLU A 50 -57.17 3.27 -0.59
CA GLU A 50 -57.42 3.37 -2.03
C GLU A 50 -56.12 3.66 -2.79
N GLY A 51 -55.96 3.01 -3.94
CA GLY A 51 -54.76 3.14 -4.77
C GLY A 51 -53.53 2.34 -4.28
N GLY A 52 -53.57 1.77 -3.07
CA GLY A 52 -52.52 0.88 -2.56
C GLY A 52 -52.46 -0.48 -3.28
N ALA A 53 -51.36 -1.24 -3.07
CA ALA A 53 -51.15 -2.51 -3.76
C ALA A 53 -52.24 -3.57 -3.46
N ALA A 54 -52.70 -3.66 -2.20
CA ALA A 54 -53.83 -4.52 -1.83
C ALA A 54 -55.13 -4.12 -2.53
N TYR A 55 -55.46 -2.82 -2.53
CA TYR A 55 -56.65 -2.30 -3.21
C TYR A 55 -56.64 -2.70 -4.68
N GLN A 56 -55.52 -2.45 -5.37
CA GLN A 56 -55.39 -2.80 -6.79
C GLN A 56 -55.50 -4.31 -7.03
N ALA A 57 -54.84 -5.14 -6.20
CA ALA A 57 -54.88 -6.59 -6.34
C ALA A 57 -56.30 -7.15 -6.13
N ILE A 58 -57.07 -6.59 -5.19
CA ILE A 58 -58.45 -7.01 -4.92
C ILE A 58 -59.37 -6.66 -6.09
N HIS A 59 -59.30 -5.42 -6.59
CA HIS A 59 -60.20 -4.94 -7.64
C HIS A 59 -59.88 -5.51 -9.02
N THR A 60 -58.61 -5.72 -9.32
CA THR A 60 -58.17 -6.29 -10.61
C THR A 60 -58.16 -7.82 -10.61
N GLY A 61 -58.22 -8.44 -9.43
CA GLY A 61 -58.02 -9.87 -9.25
C GLY A 61 -56.63 -10.37 -9.67
N SER A 62 -55.67 -9.48 -9.92
CA SER A 62 -54.33 -9.81 -10.42
C SER A 62 -53.26 -9.58 -9.36
N ILE A 63 -52.13 -10.28 -9.50
CA ILE A 63 -50.96 -10.05 -8.62
C ILE A 63 -50.39 -8.67 -8.93
N VAL A 64 -50.20 -7.84 -7.88
CA VAL A 64 -49.59 -6.52 -7.99
C VAL A 64 -48.24 -6.53 -7.30
N ILE A 65 -47.18 -6.16 -8.02
CA ILE A 65 -45.82 -6.06 -7.49
C ILE A 65 -45.31 -4.65 -7.76
N SER A 66 -44.87 -3.95 -6.74
CA SER A 66 -44.36 -2.58 -6.86
C SER A 66 -43.20 -2.31 -5.90
N ASN A 67 -42.35 -1.35 -6.26
CA ASN A 67 -41.33 -0.84 -5.34
C ASN A 67 -41.92 0.35 -4.59
N VAL A 68 -41.86 0.30 -3.27
CA VAL A 68 -42.31 1.37 -2.39
C VAL A 68 -41.09 2.09 -1.86
N SER A 69 -41.07 3.42 -2.04
CA SER A 69 -39.95 4.25 -1.62
C SER A 69 -39.97 4.48 -0.11
N LYS A 70 -38.83 4.89 0.46
CA LYS A 70 -38.68 5.07 1.91
C LYS A 70 -39.59 6.16 2.48
N GLU A 71 -40.05 7.09 1.64
CA GLU A 71 -40.89 8.21 2.04
C GLU A 71 -42.28 7.78 2.51
N VAL A 72 -42.75 6.60 2.11
CA VAL A 72 -44.09 6.10 2.43
C VAL A 72 -44.13 5.39 3.80
N TYR A 73 -43.16 4.53 4.09
CA TYR A 73 -43.14 3.68 5.30
C TYR A 73 -41.82 3.75 6.09
N GLY A 74 -40.97 4.74 5.83
CA GLY A 74 -39.67 4.92 6.50
C GLY A 74 -38.54 4.00 6.01
N ALA A 75 -38.86 2.95 5.25
CA ALA A 75 -37.88 2.04 4.66
C ALA A 75 -38.29 1.67 3.22
N PRO A 76 -37.33 1.55 2.27
CA PRO A 76 -37.64 1.11 0.92
C PRO A 76 -37.88 -0.40 0.91
N PHE A 77 -38.95 -0.85 0.24
CA PHE A 77 -39.26 -2.27 0.15
C PHE A 77 -39.95 -2.60 -1.17
N ARG A 78 -39.94 -3.89 -1.52
CA ARG A 78 -40.72 -4.42 -2.63
C ARG A 78 -42.00 -5.03 -2.10
N SER A 79 -43.12 -4.49 -2.52
CA SER A 79 -44.46 -4.95 -2.17
C SER A 79 -44.94 -6.00 -3.15
N TYR A 80 -45.55 -7.06 -2.62
CA TYR A 80 -46.22 -8.11 -3.36
C TYR A 80 -47.63 -8.24 -2.78
N ALA A 81 -48.64 -7.99 -3.59
CA ALA A 81 -50.04 -8.15 -3.24
C ALA A 81 -50.63 -9.26 -4.11
N VAL A 82 -51.03 -10.35 -3.46
CA VAL A 82 -51.55 -11.55 -4.10
C VAL A 82 -53.02 -11.72 -3.68
N PRO A 83 -53.98 -11.60 -4.61
CA PRO A 83 -55.39 -11.76 -4.27
C PRO A 83 -55.70 -13.21 -3.90
N ILE A 84 -56.54 -13.38 -2.89
CA ILE A 84 -57.05 -14.68 -2.43
C ILE A 84 -58.39 -14.90 -3.10
N ARG A 85 -58.59 -16.06 -3.71
CA ARG A 85 -59.83 -16.41 -4.41
C ARG A 85 -60.53 -17.60 -3.79
N GLU A 86 -61.86 -17.54 -3.77
CA GLU A 86 -62.76 -18.67 -3.56
C GLU A 86 -63.64 -18.81 -4.80
N GLY A 87 -63.32 -19.79 -5.65
CA GLY A 87 -63.88 -19.85 -7.01
C GLY A 87 -63.44 -18.64 -7.85
N ASP A 88 -64.40 -17.97 -8.47
CA ASP A 88 -64.17 -16.77 -9.29
C ASP A 88 -64.15 -15.47 -8.48
N THR A 89 -64.45 -15.53 -7.17
CA THR A 89 -64.58 -14.34 -6.32
C THR A 89 -63.28 -14.09 -5.56
N VAL A 90 -62.81 -12.84 -5.58
CA VAL A 90 -61.72 -12.38 -4.72
C VAL A 90 -62.26 -12.09 -3.32
N VAL A 91 -61.72 -12.75 -2.30
CA VAL A 91 -62.19 -12.67 -0.90
C VAL A 91 -61.19 -11.96 0.02
N GLY A 92 -60.04 -11.54 -0.51
CA GLY A 92 -59.03 -10.82 0.25
C GLY A 92 -57.68 -10.76 -0.46
N CYS A 93 -56.64 -10.34 0.26
CA CYS A 93 -55.29 -10.21 -0.28
C CYS A 93 -54.23 -10.66 0.74
N ILE A 94 -53.23 -11.40 0.26
CA ILE A 94 -51.97 -11.61 0.96
C ILE A 94 -51.01 -10.50 0.55
N LEU A 95 -50.36 -9.87 1.52
CA LEU A 95 -49.36 -8.86 1.31
C LEU A 95 -48.01 -9.36 1.85
N LEU A 96 -46.95 -9.15 1.08
CA LEU A 96 -45.57 -9.33 1.49
C LEU A 96 -44.80 -8.05 1.15
N GLY A 97 -44.16 -7.46 2.15
CA GLY A 97 -43.18 -6.38 1.97
C GLY A 97 -41.79 -6.90 2.24
N LYS A 98 -40.94 -7.00 1.22
CA LYS A 98 -39.52 -7.40 1.40
C LYS A 98 -38.64 -6.17 1.47
N SER A 99 -37.96 -5.94 2.59
CA SER A 99 -37.06 -4.80 2.74
C SER A 99 -35.95 -4.83 1.68
N LEU A 100 -35.64 -3.67 1.09
CA LEU A 100 -34.55 -3.49 0.12
C LEU A 100 -33.29 -2.89 0.75
N GLN A 101 -33.33 -2.56 2.05
CA GLN A 101 -32.24 -1.88 2.74
C GLN A 101 -30.92 -2.64 2.64
N LYS A 102 -30.90 -3.93 3.01
CA LYS A 102 -29.71 -4.78 2.93
C LYS A 102 -29.18 -4.92 1.51
N SER A 103 -30.06 -4.98 0.51
CA SER A 103 -29.65 -5.03 -0.90
C SER A 103 -28.92 -3.76 -1.33
N TYR A 104 -29.39 -2.58 -0.89
CA TYR A 104 -28.72 -1.32 -1.17
C TYR A 104 -27.40 -1.16 -0.40
N GLU A 105 -27.35 -1.58 0.86
CA GLU A 105 -26.13 -1.61 1.66
C GLU A 105 -25.06 -2.48 0.99
N LEU A 106 -25.42 -3.70 0.55
CA LEU A 106 -24.53 -4.58 -0.20
C LEU A 106 -24.06 -3.95 -1.50
N GLN A 107 -24.96 -3.36 -2.29
CA GLN A 107 -24.58 -2.72 -3.56
C GLN A 107 -23.60 -1.56 -3.36
N ASN A 108 -23.81 -0.76 -2.30
CA ASN A 108 -22.90 0.33 -1.96
C ASN A 108 -21.55 -0.20 -1.48
N ALA A 109 -21.54 -1.27 -0.65
CA ALA A 109 -20.32 -1.94 -0.22
C ALA A 109 -19.51 -2.46 -1.43
N TYR A 110 -20.16 -3.10 -2.40
CA TYR A 110 -19.52 -3.55 -3.64
C TYR A 110 -18.91 -2.38 -4.43
N LYS A 111 -19.66 -1.29 -4.63
CA LYS A 111 -19.14 -0.10 -5.34
C LYS A 111 -17.90 0.48 -4.66
N ASN A 112 -17.92 0.58 -3.33
CA ASN A 112 -16.79 1.05 -2.55
C ASN A 112 -15.59 0.10 -2.68
N GLN A 113 -15.82 -1.21 -2.64
CA GLN A 113 -14.78 -2.21 -2.80
C GLN A 113 -14.11 -2.13 -4.18
N TYR A 114 -14.88 -1.95 -5.26
CA TYR A 114 -14.31 -1.76 -6.61
C TYR A 114 -13.44 -0.50 -6.70
N SER A 115 -13.89 0.61 -6.12
CA SER A 115 -13.10 1.85 -6.08
C SER A 115 -11.78 1.66 -5.34
N VAL A 116 -11.82 1.00 -4.17
CA VAL A 116 -10.59 0.68 -3.41
C VAL A 116 -9.68 -0.25 -4.20
N GLN A 117 -10.22 -1.27 -4.88
CA GLN A 117 -9.43 -2.19 -5.70
C GLN A 117 -8.73 -1.50 -6.89
N GLU A 118 -9.41 -0.55 -7.53
CA GLU A 118 -8.81 0.26 -8.60
C GLU A 118 -7.67 1.13 -8.06
N GLN A 119 -7.87 1.78 -6.91
CA GLN A 119 -6.84 2.58 -6.25
C GLN A 119 -5.62 1.73 -5.87
N ILE A 120 -5.83 0.53 -5.32
CA ILE A 120 -4.76 -0.42 -5.00
C ILE A 120 -3.99 -0.80 -6.27
N SER A 121 -4.69 -1.09 -7.37
CA SER A 121 -4.04 -1.47 -8.64
C SER A 121 -3.17 -0.34 -9.19
N ARG A 122 -3.63 0.91 -9.11
CA ARG A 122 -2.84 2.08 -9.50
C ARG A 122 -1.63 2.26 -8.59
N ALA A 123 -1.79 2.11 -7.27
CA ALA A 123 -0.70 2.21 -6.32
C ALA A 123 0.38 1.15 -6.57
N ILE A 124 0.00 -0.08 -6.88
CA ILE A 124 0.93 -1.14 -7.29
C ILE A 124 1.69 -0.75 -8.56
N GLY A 125 1.00 -0.22 -9.58
CA GLY A 125 1.65 0.22 -10.81
C GLY A 125 2.70 1.32 -10.59
N VAL A 126 2.39 2.31 -9.74
CA VAL A 126 3.34 3.37 -9.34
C VAL A 126 4.53 2.76 -8.59
N LEU A 127 4.26 1.89 -7.61
CA LEU A 127 5.31 1.24 -6.81
C LEU A 127 6.26 0.42 -7.69
N SER A 128 5.75 -0.34 -8.67
CA SER A 128 6.57 -1.08 -9.62
C SER A 128 7.48 -0.15 -10.44
N GLY A 129 6.98 1.02 -10.86
CA GLY A 129 7.81 2.02 -11.54
C GLY A 129 8.90 2.60 -10.64
N GLU A 130 8.60 2.89 -9.39
CA GLU A 130 9.59 3.37 -8.41
C GLU A 130 10.67 2.32 -8.13
N LEU A 131 10.31 1.04 -8.04
CA LEU A 131 11.27 -0.05 -7.86
C LEU A 131 12.24 -0.18 -9.04
N GLN A 132 11.77 0.03 -10.27
CA GLN A 132 12.62 0.05 -11.45
C GLN A 132 13.64 1.19 -11.40
N ASN A 133 13.20 2.40 -11.02
CA ASN A 133 14.09 3.55 -10.85
C ASN A 133 15.16 3.29 -9.79
N VAL A 134 14.79 2.65 -8.67
CA VAL A 134 15.75 2.29 -7.62
C VAL A 134 16.76 1.23 -8.09
N ALA A 135 16.34 0.27 -8.90
CA ALA A 135 17.24 -0.72 -9.50
C ALA A 135 18.27 -0.05 -10.43
N GLU A 136 17.84 0.92 -11.24
CA GLU A 136 18.72 1.72 -12.10
C GLU A 136 19.72 2.55 -11.27
N MET A 137 19.23 3.26 -10.24
CA MET A 137 20.10 4.00 -9.32
C MET A 137 21.14 3.12 -8.63
N ASN A 138 20.77 1.89 -8.24
CA ASN A 138 21.73 0.93 -7.68
C ASN A 138 22.80 0.53 -8.70
N GLY A 139 22.43 0.37 -9.97
CA GLY A 139 23.36 0.14 -11.07
C GLY A 139 24.39 1.27 -11.21
N ASP A 140 23.91 2.51 -11.21
CA ASP A 140 24.78 3.70 -11.28
C ASP A 140 25.72 3.80 -10.07
N ILE A 141 25.23 3.49 -8.86
CA ILE A 141 26.06 3.47 -7.66
C ILE A 141 27.15 2.40 -7.76
N LEU A 142 26.84 1.19 -8.25
CA LEU A 142 27.84 0.14 -8.44
C LEU A 142 28.93 0.56 -9.44
N GLN A 143 28.56 1.27 -10.51
CA GLN A 143 29.53 1.83 -11.44
C GLN A 143 30.45 2.84 -10.74
N ASN A 144 29.88 3.79 -9.99
CA ASN A 144 30.67 4.79 -9.25
C ASN A 144 31.60 4.16 -8.19
N VAL A 145 31.15 3.09 -7.54
CA VAL A 145 31.95 2.30 -6.60
C VAL A 145 33.14 1.64 -7.32
N ALA A 146 32.92 1.05 -8.49
CA ALA A 146 34.00 0.45 -9.28
C ALA A 146 35.02 1.49 -9.76
N GLU A 147 34.56 2.68 -10.18
CA GLU A 147 35.45 3.80 -10.53
C GLU A 147 36.25 4.31 -9.33
N ALA A 148 35.63 4.39 -8.14
CA ALA A 148 36.31 4.78 -6.91
C ALA A 148 37.38 3.77 -6.45
N ASP A 149 37.11 2.47 -6.59
CA ASP A 149 38.06 1.39 -6.32
C ASP A 149 39.30 1.51 -7.23
N GLU A 150 39.08 1.71 -8.53
CA GLU A 150 40.18 1.87 -9.49
C GLU A 150 41.02 3.12 -9.22
N ASN A 151 40.37 4.26 -8.97
CA ASN A 151 41.07 5.50 -8.59
C ASN A 151 41.89 5.34 -7.31
N THR A 152 41.42 4.53 -6.37
CA THR A 152 42.14 4.26 -5.14
C THR A 152 43.39 3.42 -5.38
N LYS A 153 43.32 2.40 -6.25
CA LYS A 153 44.49 1.61 -6.68
C LYS A 153 45.55 2.47 -7.36
N VAL A 154 45.12 3.32 -8.31
CA VAL A 154 46.03 4.26 -8.99
C VAL A 154 46.71 5.19 -7.98
N THR A 155 45.97 5.67 -6.98
CA THR A 155 46.54 6.54 -5.94
C THR A 155 47.56 5.79 -5.08
N ASP A 156 47.31 4.52 -4.75
CA ASP A 156 48.26 3.69 -4.00
C ASP A 156 49.58 3.48 -4.79
N GLU A 157 49.50 3.26 -6.10
CA GLU A 157 50.69 3.20 -6.97
C GLU A 157 51.50 4.49 -6.94
N ILE A 158 50.83 5.64 -7.02
CA ILE A 158 51.47 6.96 -6.93
C ILE A 158 52.18 7.13 -5.58
N LEU A 159 51.52 6.79 -4.47
CA LEU A 159 52.14 6.90 -3.14
C LEU A 159 53.37 6.00 -3.01
N ASN A 160 53.29 4.77 -3.51
CA ASN A 160 54.43 3.85 -3.55
C ASN A 160 55.61 4.44 -4.34
N MET A 161 55.34 5.10 -5.47
CA MET A 161 56.36 5.80 -6.25
C MET A 161 56.98 6.98 -5.48
N VAL A 162 56.16 7.83 -4.85
CA VAL A 162 56.64 8.98 -4.07
C VAL A 162 57.44 8.51 -2.85
N LYS A 163 57.06 7.40 -2.22
CA LYS A 163 57.81 6.77 -1.11
C LYS A 163 59.20 6.32 -1.53
N ARG A 164 59.31 5.73 -2.72
CA ARG A 164 60.61 5.35 -3.33
C ARG A 164 61.48 6.58 -3.61
N ILE A 165 60.88 7.64 -4.18
CA ILE A 165 61.57 8.91 -4.44
C ILE A 165 62.08 9.51 -3.12
N SER A 166 61.22 9.67 -2.13
CA SER A 166 61.54 10.21 -0.80
C SER A 166 62.67 9.44 -0.12
N SER A 167 62.62 8.11 -0.18
CA SER A 167 63.67 7.23 0.37
C SER A 167 65.02 7.42 -0.34
N LYS A 168 65.00 7.57 -1.67
CA LYS A 168 66.21 7.83 -2.47
C LYS A 168 66.77 9.22 -2.19
N THR A 169 65.92 10.24 -2.07
CA THR A 169 66.32 11.61 -1.68
C THR A 169 66.94 11.64 -0.29
N ARG A 170 66.37 10.88 0.66
CA ARG A 170 66.94 10.74 2.00
C ARG A 170 68.35 10.12 1.98
N LEU A 171 68.57 9.09 1.16
CA LEU A 171 69.90 8.50 0.98
C LEU A 171 70.88 9.47 0.30
N LEU A 172 70.45 10.22 -0.71
CA LEU A 172 71.27 11.26 -1.34
C LEU A 172 71.65 12.36 -0.34
N GLY A 173 70.71 12.84 0.46
CA GLY A 173 70.95 13.83 1.52
C GLY A 173 71.89 13.30 2.61
N LEU A 174 71.78 12.02 2.97
CA LEU A 174 72.72 11.39 3.90
C LEU A 174 74.14 11.33 3.33
N ASN A 175 74.29 10.88 2.08
CA ASN A 175 75.59 10.83 1.41
C ASN A 175 76.22 12.22 1.28
N ALA A 176 75.41 13.23 0.94
CA ALA A 176 75.86 14.62 0.88
C ALA A 176 76.29 15.16 2.26
N THR A 177 75.57 14.80 3.33
CA THR A 177 75.94 15.14 4.72
C THR A 177 77.29 14.53 5.08
N ILE A 178 77.55 13.27 4.72
CA ILE A 178 78.82 12.58 4.96
C ILE A 178 79.97 13.27 4.20
N GLU A 179 79.78 13.57 2.92
CA GLU A 179 80.84 14.19 2.11
C GLU A 179 81.11 15.64 2.52
N ALA A 180 80.07 16.38 2.93
CA ALA A 180 80.21 17.72 3.49
C ALA A 180 80.99 17.71 4.82
N ALA A 181 80.77 16.71 5.68
CA ALA A 181 81.56 16.52 6.90
C ALA A 181 83.03 16.19 6.57
N ARG A 182 83.27 15.40 5.52
CA ARG A 182 84.61 15.01 5.05
C ARG A 182 85.40 16.19 4.49
N ALA A 183 84.74 17.16 3.86
CA ALA A 183 85.35 18.39 3.35
C ALA A 183 85.72 19.42 4.44
N GLY A 184 85.37 19.17 5.71
CA GLY A 184 85.73 20.03 6.85
C GLY A 184 85.13 21.44 6.76
N GLU A 185 85.95 22.48 6.98
CA GLU A 185 85.53 23.89 6.92
C GLU A 185 84.87 24.25 5.57
N ALA A 186 85.39 23.73 4.46
CA ALA A 186 84.87 24.02 3.12
C ALA A 186 83.48 23.43 2.86
N GLY A 187 83.06 22.41 3.64
CA GLY A 187 81.78 21.72 3.50
C GLY A 187 80.65 22.26 4.36
N LYS A 188 80.90 23.21 5.28
CA LYS A 188 79.90 23.69 6.26
C LYS A 188 78.58 24.15 5.65
N GLY A 189 78.63 24.91 4.54
CA GLY A 189 77.41 25.36 3.84
C GLY A 189 76.62 24.21 3.21
N PHE A 190 77.31 23.26 2.57
CA PHE A 190 76.69 22.07 1.99
C PHE A 190 76.10 21.13 3.04
N PHE A 191 76.72 21.06 4.23
CA PHE A 191 76.23 20.25 5.35
C PHE A 191 74.83 20.69 5.79
N VAL A 192 74.61 22.00 5.94
CA VAL A 192 73.30 22.55 6.35
C VAL A 192 72.22 22.21 5.32
N VAL A 193 72.53 22.37 4.03
CA VAL A 193 71.58 22.03 2.94
C VAL A 193 71.27 20.53 2.94
N ALA A 194 72.28 19.67 3.07
CA ALA A 194 72.10 18.22 3.07
C ALA A 194 71.25 17.73 4.27
N GLN A 195 71.44 18.33 5.44
CA GLN A 195 70.63 18.05 6.63
C GLN A 195 69.17 18.45 6.42
N GLU A 196 68.92 19.62 5.82
CA GLU A 196 67.55 20.08 5.54
C GLU A 196 66.86 19.18 4.50
N VAL A 197 67.57 18.73 3.46
CA VAL A 197 67.06 17.74 2.48
C VAL A 197 66.68 16.43 3.16
N GLY A 198 67.51 15.94 4.09
CA GLY A 198 67.22 14.74 4.87
C GLY A 198 65.98 14.89 5.75
N LYS A 199 65.83 16.03 6.41
CA LYS A 199 64.66 16.37 7.23
C LYS A 199 63.39 16.47 6.38
N LEU A 200 63.45 17.14 5.23
CA LEU A 200 62.32 17.28 4.30
C LEU A 200 61.83 15.91 3.81
N SER A 201 62.76 15.03 3.41
CA SER A 201 62.45 13.66 2.99
C SER A 201 61.83 12.82 4.12
N GLY A 202 62.29 13.03 5.36
CA GLY A 202 61.69 12.43 6.55
C GLY A 202 60.23 12.85 6.73
N MET A 203 59.96 14.16 6.69
CA MET A 203 58.61 14.70 6.78
C MET A 203 57.72 14.21 5.64
N THR A 204 58.23 14.12 4.41
CA THR A 204 57.50 13.54 3.27
C THR A 204 57.04 12.11 3.56
N ASN A 205 57.91 11.26 4.12
CA ASN A 205 57.51 9.88 4.48
C ASN A 205 56.41 9.84 5.55
N ASP A 206 56.44 10.76 6.52
CA ASP A 206 55.40 10.82 7.55
C ASP A 206 54.06 11.31 6.99
N PHE A 207 54.08 12.23 6.01
CA PHE A 207 52.88 12.61 5.28
C PHE A 207 52.33 11.46 4.42
N LEU A 208 53.19 10.73 3.71
CA LEU A 208 52.77 9.57 2.91
C LEU A 208 52.04 8.53 3.76
N LYS A 209 52.54 8.22 4.96
CA LYS A 209 51.86 7.29 5.89
C LYS A 209 50.44 7.75 6.26
N LYS A 210 50.23 9.05 6.45
CA LYS A 210 48.90 9.60 6.75
C LYS A 210 47.95 9.47 5.55
N ILE A 211 48.46 9.64 4.33
CA ILE A 211 47.66 9.46 3.11
C ILE A 211 47.35 7.97 2.90
N GLU A 212 48.32 7.07 3.12
CA GLU A 212 48.10 5.61 3.09
C GLU A 212 46.96 5.20 4.05
N GLN A 213 46.95 5.75 5.28
CA GLN A 213 45.85 5.51 6.24
C GLN A 213 44.50 6.04 5.75
N ALA A 214 44.46 7.25 5.17
CA ALA A 214 43.25 7.82 4.62
C ALA A 214 42.69 7.00 3.46
N LEU A 215 43.55 6.54 2.54
CA LEU A 215 43.17 5.66 1.43
C LEU A 215 42.64 4.32 1.92
N HIS A 216 43.26 3.73 2.94
CA HIS A 216 42.75 2.49 3.52
C HIS A 216 41.32 2.65 4.07
N GLN A 217 41.03 3.79 4.70
CA GLN A 217 39.68 4.10 5.18
C GLN A 217 38.68 4.33 4.03
N ILE A 218 39.14 4.91 2.92
CA ILE A 218 38.33 5.08 1.70
C ILE A 218 37.99 3.71 1.11
N ASN A 219 38.98 2.83 0.91
CA ASN A 219 38.77 1.46 0.42
C ASN A 219 37.73 0.70 1.25
N LYS A 220 37.87 0.74 2.58
CA LYS A 220 36.90 0.11 3.46
C LYS A 220 35.48 0.67 3.27
N SER A 221 35.36 1.98 3.10
CA SER A 221 34.06 2.62 2.86
C SER A 221 33.46 2.19 1.52
N VAL A 222 34.28 2.06 0.48
CA VAL A 222 33.87 1.57 -0.85
C VAL A 222 33.36 0.13 -0.78
N GLU A 223 34.09 -0.76 -0.09
CA GLU A 223 33.67 -2.15 0.15
C GLU A 223 32.32 -2.20 0.90
N GLU A 224 32.18 -1.43 1.98
CA GLU A 224 30.95 -1.37 2.76
C GLU A 224 29.74 -0.87 1.94
N ILE A 225 29.96 0.08 1.02
CA ILE A 225 28.91 0.58 0.12
C ILE A 225 28.53 -0.52 -0.89
N SER A 226 29.52 -1.18 -1.49
CA SER A 226 29.30 -2.29 -2.43
C SER A 226 28.44 -3.41 -1.82
N ASP A 227 28.78 -3.83 -0.60
CA ASP A 227 28.03 -4.83 0.15
C ASP A 227 26.59 -4.42 0.42
N LYS A 228 26.37 -3.15 0.82
CA LYS A 228 25.03 -2.63 1.10
C LYS A 228 24.17 -2.56 -0.16
N ILE A 229 24.74 -2.14 -1.29
CA ILE A 229 24.02 -2.07 -2.56
C ILE A 229 23.68 -3.47 -3.08
N THR A 230 24.61 -4.43 -2.95
CA THR A 230 24.34 -5.83 -3.32
C THR A 230 23.19 -6.43 -2.51
N LYS A 231 23.16 -6.16 -1.19
CA LYS A 231 22.04 -6.56 -0.33
C LYS A 231 20.73 -5.88 -0.73
N ALA A 232 20.77 -4.58 -1.06
CA ALA A 232 19.59 -3.85 -1.52
C ALA A 232 19.03 -4.46 -2.82
N ALA A 233 19.89 -4.76 -3.80
CA ALA A 233 19.50 -5.41 -5.06
C ALA A 233 18.80 -6.76 -4.84
N GLN A 234 19.29 -7.57 -3.89
CA GLN A 234 18.69 -8.87 -3.57
C GLN A 234 17.28 -8.77 -2.95
N VAL A 235 17.04 -7.73 -2.13
CA VAL A 235 15.70 -7.47 -1.56
C VAL A 235 14.69 -7.17 -2.67
N TYR A 236 15.08 -6.40 -3.68
CA TYR A 236 14.20 -6.07 -4.80
C TYR A 236 13.89 -7.28 -5.69
N GLN A 237 14.85 -8.15 -5.95
CA GLN A 237 14.61 -9.40 -6.70
C GLN A 237 13.69 -10.39 -5.97
N THR A 238 13.60 -10.33 -4.65
CA THR A 238 12.73 -11.23 -3.87
C THR A 238 11.30 -10.70 -3.75
N GLN A 239 11.09 -9.41 -4.05
CA GLN A 239 9.79 -8.73 -3.95
C GLN A 239 9.11 -8.51 -5.31
N ALA A 240 9.79 -8.82 -6.42
CA ALA A 240 9.25 -8.86 -7.78
C ALA A 240 8.83 -10.29 -8.16
#